data_AF-A0A4S8IYU9-F1
#
_entry.id   AF-A0A4S8IYU9-F1
#
_cell.length_a   1.000
_cell.length_b   1.000
_cell.length_c   1.000
_cell.angle_alpha   90.00
_cell.angle_beta   90.00
_cell.angle_gamma   90.00
#
_symmetry.space_group_name_H-M   'P 1'
#
loop_
_entity.id
_entity.type
_entity.pdbx_description
1 polymer ?
#
loop_
_entity_poly.entity_id
_entity_poly.type
_entity_poly.pdbx_seq_one_letter_code
_entity_poly.pdbx_strand_id
1 'polypeptide(L)'
;MAAHTVLLSASSPAFVFPGFSSASPARPFHSAIVGQPLRPSSSTAKLVSTAAKAKPLVVVAAAKKAVAVLKGNSSVEGVVTLVQEDNGLLLLWLSVPLYPFLLGIFWGSMIVRLHILKGPALILIGPTTVKVRVTGLTPGLHGFHLHEFGDTTNGCISTGAHFNPKKLTHGAPEDEIRHAGDLGNIVANADGVAEATIVDNQIPLYGPNSVVGRAFVVHELEDDLGKGGHELSLTTGNAGGRLACAWHEWRKTRRKATGIV
;
A
#
# COMPACT_ATOMS: atom_id res chain seq x y z
N MET A 1 31.93 -20.64 42.78
CA MET A 1 31.51 -22.05 43.00
C MET A 1 31.26 -22.66 41.63
N ALA A 2 31.90 -23.80 41.38
CA ALA A 2 32.01 -24.47 40.09
C ALA A 2 30.86 -25.45 39.83
N ALA A 3 30.59 -25.75 38.54
CA ALA A 3 30.22 -27.06 37.96
C ALA A 3 29.80 -26.83 36.48
N HIS A 4 30.61 -27.16 35.47
CA HIS A 4 30.80 -28.48 34.80
C HIS A 4 29.50 -29.06 34.20
N THR A 5 29.29 -28.97 32.87
CA THR A 5 29.65 -29.93 31.78
C THR A 5 28.63 -31.05 31.60
N VAL A 6 28.03 -31.22 30.41
CA VAL A 6 27.95 -32.49 29.64
C VAL A 6 27.63 -32.18 28.15
N LEU A 7 28.50 -32.67 27.27
CA LEU A 7 28.36 -32.84 25.81
C LEU A 7 27.54 -34.10 25.49
N LEU A 8 26.78 -34.10 24.38
CA LEU A 8 26.58 -35.32 23.59
C LEU A 8 26.40 -34.98 22.10
N SER A 9 27.37 -35.44 21.31
CA SER A 9 27.35 -35.61 19.87
C SER A 9 26.71 -36.94 19.50
N ALA A 10 26.04 -37.02 18.34
CA ALA A 10 25.71 -38.30 17.72
C ALA A 10 25.86 -38.24 16.19
N SER A 11 26.48 -39.29 15.70
CA SER A 11 27.05 -39.59 14.40
C SER A 11 26.04 -39.97 13.30
N SER A 12 26.47 -39.77 12.05
CA SER A 12 25.91 -40.30 10.80
C SER A 12 25.84 -41.83 10.74
N PRO A 13 25.18 -42.36 9.70
CA PRO A 13 25.90 -43.33 8.85
C PRO A 13 25.75 -43.06 7.35
N ALA A 14 26.80 -43.46 6.63
CA ALA A 14 26.92 -43.48 5.18
C ALA A 14 26.19 -44.68 4.57
N PHE A 15 25.71 -44.52 3.33
CA PHE A 15 25.34 -45.64 2.45
C PHE A 15 26.09 -45.51 1.12
N VAL A 16 26.50 -46.67 0.60
CA VAL A 16 27.61 -46.84 -0.33
C VAL A 16 27.24 -47.90 -1.40
N PHE A 17 27.62 -47.60 -2.66
CA PHE A 17 27.83 -48.45 -3.87
C PHE A 17 26.65 -49.19 -4.54
N PRO A 18 26.80 -49.68 -5.81
CA PRO A 18 27.90 -49.57 -6.82
C PRO A 18 27.41 -48.90 -8.15
N GLY A 19 28.17 -48.52 -9.18
CA GLY A 19 29.46 -48.95 -9.70
C GLY A 19 29.28 -49.91 -10.90
N PHE A 20 29.11 -49.43 -12.13
CA PHE A 20 29.36 -50.19 -13.37
C PHE A 20 29.86 -49.31 -14.52
N SER A 21 30.80 -49.89 -15.27
CA SER A 21 31.76 -49.26 -16.18
C SER A 21 31.45 -49.48 -17.67
N SER A 22 32.23 -48.80 -18.51
CA SER A 22 32.77 -49.27 -19.81
C SER A 22 32.08 -48.85 -21.14
N ALA A 23 32.68 -47.82 -21.75
CA ALA A 23 33.27 -47.74 -23.11
C ALA A 23 32.63 -48.44 -24.35
N SER A 24 32.31 -47.60 -25.37
CA SER A 24 32.69 -47.61 -26.82
C SER A 24 32.52 -48.89 -27.70
N PRO A 25 32.26 -48.81 -29.04
CA PRO A 25 32.97 -47.93 -30.00
C PRO A 25 32.17 -47.35 -31.19
N ALA A 26 32.84 -46.44 -31.91
CA ALA A 26 32.47 -45.81 -33.18
C ALA A 26 32.58 -46.76 -34.39
N ARG A 27 31.85 -46.44 -35.48
CA ARG A 27 32.31 -46.55 -36.90
C ARG A 27 31.36 -45.81 -37.88
N PRO A 28 31.85 -45.45 -39.08
CA PRO A 28 31.44 -44.29 -39.87
C PRO A 28 30.54 -44.65 -41.06
N PHE A 29 29.80 -43.68 -41.60
CA PHE A 29 29.28 -43.78 -42.97
C PHE A 29 29.34 -42.45 -43.72
N HIS A 30 29.65 -42.59 -45.01
CA HIS A 30 30.17 -41.61 -45.95
C HIS A 30 29.10 -40.66 -46.50
N SER A 31 29.53 -39.43 -46.78
CA SER A 31 28.80 -38.43 -47.56
C SER A 31 28.69 -38.81 -49.04
N ALA A 32 27.50 -38.66 -49.61
CA ALA A 32 27.29 -38.46 -51.03
C ALA A 32 26.16 -37.43 -51.22
N ILE A 33 26.53 -36.17 -51.43
CA ILE A 33 25.58 -35.11 -51.82
C ILE A 33 25.70 -34.95 -53.34
N VAL A 34 24.68 -35.43 -54.04
CA VAL A 34 24.45 -35.09 -55.45
C VAL A 34 23.57 -33.85 -55.47
N GLY A 35 24.11 -32.74 -55.98
CA GLY A 35 23.38 -31.49 -56.14
C GLY A 35 22.49 -31.51 -57.38
N GLN A 36 21.22 -31.10 -57.23
CA GLN A 36 20.38 -30.62 -58.32
C GLN A 36 19.75 -29.28 -57.89
N PRO A 37 19.80 -28.23 -58.74
CA PRO A 37 19.23 -26.93 -58.39
C PRO A 37 17.72 -26.93 -58.65
N LEU A 38 16.92 -26.79 -57.59
CA LEU A 38 15.48 -26.54 -57.70
C LEU A 38 15.22 -25.02 -57.74
N ARG A 39 14.62 -24.59 -58.84
CA ARG A 39 14.20 -23.23 -59.17
C ARG A 39 13.03 -22.81 -58.26
N PRO A 40 13.09 -21.70 -57.50
CA PRO A 40 11.96 -21.27 -56.68
C PRO A 40 10.90 -20.60 -57.56
N SER A 41 9.69 -21.17 -57.56
CA SER A 41 8.48 -20.50 -58.05
C SER A 41 7.91 -19.63 -56.93
N SER A 42 7.79 -18.32 -57.18
CA SER A 42 7.20 -17.37 -56.26
C SER A 42 5.68 -17.56 -56.20
N SER A 43 5.18 -18.10 -55.09
CA SER A 43 3.76 -17.92 -54.71
C SER A 43 3.70 -17.14 -53.40
N THR A 44 3.21 -15.92 -53.49
CA THR A 44 2.93 -15.03 -52.36
C THR A 44 1.65 -15.48 -51.68
N ALA A 45 1.77 -16.33 -50.65
CA ALA A 45 0.66 -16.59 -49.74
C ALA A 45 0.49 -15.38 -48.81
N LYS A 46 -0.53 -14.55 -49.06
CA LYS A 46 -0.95 -13.49 -48.12
C LYS A 46 -1.61 -14.15 -46.90
N LEU A 47 -0.87 -14.22 -45.80
CA LEU A 47 -1.41 -14.58 -44.49
C LEU A 47 -2.16 -13.37 -43.94
N VAL A 48 -3.50 -13.39 -43.99
CA VAL A 48 -4.33 -12.37 -43.35
C VAL A 48 -4.34 -12.63 -41.85
N SER A 49 -3.54 -11.85 -41.12
CA SER A 49 -3.60 -11.78 -39.65
C SER A 49 -4.85 -10.99 -39.26
N THR A 50 -5.86 -11.68 -38.73
CA THR A 50 -6.98 -11.04 -38.03
C THR A 50 -6.52 -10.69 -36.61
N ALA A 51 -5.80 -9.59 -36.47
CA ALA A 51 -5.46 -9.03 -35.17
C ALA A 51 -6.75 -8.66 -34.43
N ALA A 52 -7.14 -9.45 -33.42
CA ALA A 52 -8.22 -9.09 -32.52
C ALA A 52 -7.86 -7.77 -31.83
N LYS A 53 -8.72 -6.75 -31.99
CA LYS A 53 -8.55 -5.44 -31.36
C LYS A 53 -8.46 -5.61 -29.85
N ALA A 54 -7.28 -5.35 -29.28
CA ALA A 54 -7.08 -5.37 -27.84
C ALA A 54 -8.11 -4.43 -27.19
N LYS A 55 -8.95 -4.97 -26.31
CA LYS A 55 -9.84 -4.15 -25.49
C LYS A 55 -8.96 -3.30 -24.57
N PRO A 56 -9.13 -1.97 -24.53
CA PRO A 56 -8.36 -1.14 -23.60
C PRO A 56 -8.73 -1.58 -22.18
N LEU A 57 -7.74 -2.01 -21.42
CA LEU A 57 -7.90 -2.25 -19.98
C LEU A 57 -8.11 -0.89 -19.32
N VAL A 58 -9.36 -0.61 -18.95
CA VAL A 58 -9.69 0.56 -18.15
C VAL A 58 -9.11 0.33 -16.75
N VAL A 59 -8.10 1.12 -16.38
CA VAL A 59 -7.61 1.17 -15.01
C VAL A 59 -8.71 1.83 -14.17
N VAL A 60 -9.50 1.02 -13.47
CA VAL A 60 -10.48 1.53 -12.52
C VAL A 60 -9.70 1.95 -11.28
N ALA A 61 -9.46 3.25 -11.11
CA ALA A 61 -8.99 3.79 -9.83
C ALA A 61 -9.96 3.33 -8.73
N ALA A 62 -9.49 2.51 -7.78
CA ALA A 62 -10.29 2.14 -6.63
C ALA A 62 -10.20 3.31 -5.63
N ALA A 63 -11.35 3.86 -5.25
CA ALA A 63 -11.43 4.88 -4.22
C ALA A 63 -11.99 4.24 -2.95
N LYS A 64 -11.26 4.37 -1.85
CA LYS A 64 -11.71 3.96 -0.52
C LYS A 64 -12.31 5.16 0.19
N LYS A 65 -13.44 4.93 0.85
CA LYS A 65 -14.13 5.91 1.69
C LYS A 65 -14.34 5.32 3.07
N ALA A 66 -14.05 6.11 4.10
CA ALA A 66 -14.37 5.79 5.49
C ALA A 66 -15.08 6.98 6.12
N VAL A 67 -15.98 6.73 7.07
CA VAL A 67 -16.71 7.78 7.78
C VAL A 67 -16.65 7.49 9.28
N ALA A 68 -16.32 8.50 10.07
CA ALA A 68 -16.30 8.49 11.52
C ALA A 68 -17.30 9.54 12.04
N VAL A 69 -18.01 9.23 13.11
CA VAL A 69 -18.88 10.20 13.79
C VAL A 69 -18.23 10.54 15.13
N LEU A 70 -17.83 11.80 15.30
CA LEU A 70 -17.25 12.36 16.52
C LEU A 70 -18.36 12.51 17.54
N LYS A 71 -18.19 11.82 18.67
CA LYS A 71 -18.99 11.99 19.86
C LYS A 71 -18.07 12.32 21.02
N GLY A 72 -18.43 13.35 21.76
CA GLY A 72 -17.63 13.89 22.82
C GLY A 72 -18.41 14.11 24.09
N ASN A 73 -18.08 15.21 24.78
CA ASN A 73 -19.00 15.80 25.74
C ASN A 73 -20.36 16.10 25.09
N SER A 74 -21.39 16.40 25.89
CA SER A 74 -22.77 16.56 25.40
C SER A 74 -22.96 17.72 24.41
N SER A 75 -21.98 18.60 24.22
CA SER A 75 -22.07 19.75 23.32
C SER A 75 -21.29 19.58 22.02
N VAL A 76 -20.23 18.75 21.99
CA VAL A 76 -19.35 18.61 20.82
C VAL A 76 -19.66 17.35 20.02
N GLU A 77 -20.08 17.53 18.79
CA GLU A 77 -20.38 16.46 17.83
C GLU A 77 -19.81 16.78 16.46
N GLY A 78 -19.55 15.75 15.65
CA GLY A 78 -19.04 15.98 14.31
C GLY A 78 -19.00 14.74 13.43
N VAL A 79 -18.59 14.93 12.18
CA VAL A 79 -18.41 13.85 11.21
C VAL A 79 -17.09 14.06 10.48
N VAL A 80 -16.31 13.00 10.37
CA VAL A 80 -15.08 12.93 9.60
C VAL A 80 -15.27 11.96 8.46
N THR A 81 -14.95 12.37 7.24
CA THR A 81 -14.95 11.52 6.05
C THR A 81 -13.56 11.44 5.47
N LEU A 82 -13.01 10.23 5.38
CA LEU A 82 -11.75 9.98 4.68
C LEU A 82 -12.05 9.49 3.27
N VAL A 83 -11.31 10.01 2.29
CA VAL A 83 -11.29 9.54 0.91
C VAL A 83 -9.85 9.35 0.50
N GLN A 84 -9.51 8.16 0.02
CA GLN A 84 -8.22 7.90 -0.59
C GLN A 84 -8.46 7.31 -1.97
N GLU A 85 -7.93 7.99 -2.99
CA GLU A 85 -7.96 7.49 -4.36
C GLU A 85 -6.65 6.76 -4.66
N ASP A 86 -6.74 5.56 -5.23
CA ASP A 86 -5.56 4.86 -5.70
C ASP A 86 -5.09 5.50 -7.01
N ASN A 87 -3.87 6.02 -7.01
CA ASN A 87 -3.18 6.42 -8.22
C ASN A 87 -2.88 5.13 -8.99
N GLY A 88 -3.71 4.86 -9.99
CA GLY A 88 -3.85 3.55 -10.65
C GLY A 88 -2.54 2.78 -10.87
N LEU A 89 -2.67 1.46 -10.84
CA LEU A 89 -1.64 0.47 -11.10
C LEU A 89 -0.64 0.93 -12.18
N LEU A 90 0.55 1.36 -11.79
CA LEU A 90 1.65 1.56 -12.72
C LEU A 90 2.16 0.16 -13.10
N LEU A 91 1.52 -0.46 -14.09
CA LEU A 91 2.11 -1.58 -14.82
C LEU A 91 3.33 -1.00 -15.54
N LEU A 92 4.46 -0.94 -14.84
CA LEU A 92 5.75 -0.72 -15.47
C LEU A 92 5.94 -1.91 -16.42
N TRP A 93 5.69 -1.68 -17.70
CA TRP A 93 6.16 -2.57 -18.75
C TRP A 93 7.69 -2.52 -18.70
N LEU A 94 8.30 -3.38 -17.87
CA LEU A 94 9.69 -3.77 -18.07
C LEU A 94 9.70 -4.66 -19.31
N SER A 95 9.52 -4.03 -20.47
CA SER A 95 9.95 -4.55 -21.75
C SER A 95 11.47 -4.55 -21.74
N VAL A 96 12.08 -5.48 -21.01
CA VAL A 96 13.49 -5.81 -21.21
C VAL A 96 13.51 -6.55 -22.55
N PRO A 97 14.07 -5.99 -23.63
CA PRO A 97 14.32 -6.80 -24.81
C PRO A 97 15.40 -7.81 -24.38
N LEU A 98 14.99 -9.05 -24.14
CA LEU A 98 15.91 -10.18 -24.15
C LEU A 98 16.58 -10.16 -25.53
N TYR A 99 17.81 -9.63 -25.55
CA TYR A 99 18.74 -9.72 -26.66
C TYR A 99 18.76 -11.19 -27.12
N PRO A 100 18.37 -11.52 -28.37
CA PRO A 100 18.59 -12.86 -28.87
C PRO A 100 20.06 -12.93 -29.31
N PHE A 101 20.95 -13.29 -28.39
CA PHE A 101 22.28 -13.76 -28.78
C PHE A 101 22.18 -15.23 -29.19
N LEU A 102 22.31 -15.43 -30.50
CA LEU A 102 22.86 -16.58 -31.22
C LEU A 102 22.67 -17.99 -30.60
N LEU A 103 21.82 -18.79 -31.24
CA LEU A 103 22.17 -19.99 -32.02
C LEU A 103 20.89 -20.75 -32.31
N GLY A 104 20.58 -20.94 -33.59
CA GLY A 104 19.36 -21.64 -34.01
C GLY A 104 19.32 -23.05 -33.47
N ILE A 105 18.13 -23.50 -33.03
CA ILE A 105 17.72 -24.90 -32.92
C ILE A 105 16.22 -24.95 -32.54
N PHE A 106 15.47 -25.64 -33.40
CA PHE A 106 14.20 -26.35 -33.18
C PHE A 106 12.89 -25.58 -32.94
N TRP A 107 12.08 -25.56 -34.01
CA TRP A 107 10.64 -25.41 -33.98
C TRP A 107 10.00 -26.66 -33.32
N GLY A 108 9.95 -26.68 -31.99
CA GLY A 108 9.10 -27.57 -31.21
C GLY A 108 8.00 -26.74 -30.56
N SER A 109 6.74 -27.12 -30.75
CA SER A 109 5.55 -26.43 -30.25
C SER A 109 5.56 -26.36 -28.72
N MET A 110 6.19 -25.33 -28.17
CA MET A 110 6.18 -25.04 -26.74
C MET A 110 5.07 -24.03 -26.49
N ILE A 111 3.91 -24.55 -26.09
CA ILE A 111 2.85 -23.72 -25.50
C ILE A 111 3.46 -23.13 -24.23
N VAL A 112 3.96 -21.90 -24.32
CA VAL A 112 4.37 -21.12 -23.16
C VAL A 112 3.08 -20.82 -22.40
N ARG A 113 2.77 -21.66 -21.41
CA ARG A 113 1.72 -21.40 -20.45
C ARG A 113 2.15 -20.15 -19.69
N LEU A 114 1.68 -18.99 -20.17
CA LEU A 114 1.85 -17.69 -19.54
C LEU A 114 1.25 -17.80 -18.15
N HIS A 115 2.06 -18.21 -17.19
CA HIS A 115 1.79 -17.94 -15.80
C HIS A 115 1.92 -16.43 -15.71
N ILE A 116 0.79 -15.75 -15.77
CA ILE A 116 0.69 -14.38 -15.29
C ILE A 116 1.12 -14.49 -13.83
N LEU A 117 2.41 -14.25 -13.59
CA LEU A 117 2.92 -14.00 -12.26
C LEU A 117 2.11 -12.79 -11.81
N LYS A 118 1.10 -13.03 -10.97
CA LYS A 118 0.48 -12.00 -10.14
C LYS A 118 1.57 -11.51 -9.18
N GLY A 119 2.59 -10.84 -9.70
CA GLY A 119 3.53 -10.09 -8.91
C GLY A 119 2.75 -9.04 -8.13
N PRO A 120 3.23 -8.64 -6.94
CA PRO A 120 2.58 -7.59 -6.18
C PRO A 120 2.53 -6.34 -7.06
N ALA A 121 1.33 -5.98 -7.48
CA ALA A 121 1.00 -4.67 -7.98
C ALA A 121 1.66 -3.61 -7.07
N LEU A 122 2.58 -2.81 -7.60
CA LEU A 122 3.09 -1.65 -6.89
C LEU A 122 1.96 -0.61 -6.90
N ILE A 123 1.07 -0.70 -5.92
CA ILE A 123 0.02 0.30 -5.71
C ILE A 123 0.71 1.54 -5.16
N LEU A 124 0.76 2.60 -5.96
CA LEU A 124 1.18 3.91 -5.48
C LEU A 124 0.07 4.47 -4.60
N ILE A 125 0.33 4.50 -3.29
CA ILE A 125 -0.61 4.99 -2.30
C ILE A 125 -0.76 6.50 -2.48
N GLY A 126 -1.95 6.93 -2.92
CA GLY A 126 -2.29 8.35 -3.04
C GLY A 126 -2.50 9.01 -1.67
N PRO A 127 -2.52 10.36 -1.62
CA PRO A 127 -2.87 11.08 -0.41
C PRO A 127 -4.27 10.72 0.08
N THR A 128 -4.48 10.79 1.40
CA THR A 128 -5.80 10.69 2.01
C THR A 128 -6.36 12.09 2.23
N THR A 129 -7.53 12.36 1.65
CA THR A 129 -8.31 13.57 1.94
C THR A 129 -9.23 13.32 3.14
N VAL A 130 -9.13 14.17 4.16
CA VAL A 130 -9.96 14.19 5.36
C VAL A 130 -10.88 15.40 5.30
N LYS A 131 -12.18 15.16 5.25
CA LYS A 131 -13.21 16.20 5.36
C LYS A 131 -13.83 16.13 6.74
N VAL A 132 -13.73 17.20 7.51
CA VAL A 132 -14.23 17.25 8.88
C VAL A 132 -15.22 18.39 9.05
N ARG A 133 -16.30 18.10 9.77
CA ARG A 133 -17.25 19.08 10.27
C ARG A 133 -17.54 18.80 11.73
N VAL A 134 -17.28 19.76 12.61
CA VAL A 134 -17.53 19.67 14.06
C VAL A 134 -18.38 20.86 14.49
N THR A 135 -19.30 20.65 15.43
CA THR A 135 -20.18 21.67 16.00
C THR A 135 -20.09 21.67 17.52
N GLY A 136 -20.40 22.81 18.13
CA GLY A 136 -20.41 22.99 19.59
C GLY A 136 -19.03 23.21 20.21
N LEU A 137 -18.05 23.59 19.39
CA LEU A 137 -16.73 24.04 19.84
C LEU A 137 -16.80 25.48 20.35
N THR A 138 -15.81 25.89 21.14
CA THR A 138 -15.55 27.31 21.37
C THR A 138 -15.00 27.96 20.10
N PRO A 139 -15.26 29.25 19.83
CA PRO A 139 -14.63 29.92 18.69
C PRO A 139 -13.10 29.93 18.82
N GLY A 140 -12.39 29.63 17.73
CA GLY A 140 -10.92 29.63 17.71
C GLY A 140 -10.30 28.36 17.14
N LEU A 141 -9.01 28.16 17.41
CA LEU A 141 -8.23 27.02 16.95
C LEU A 141 -8.35 25.84 17.91
N HIS A 142 -8.47 24.66 17.33
CA HIS A 142 -8.54 23.39 18.06
C HIS A 142 -7.62 22.37 17.40
N GLY A 143 -6.75 21.74 18.19
CA GLY A 143 -5.91 20.64 17.74
C GLY A 143 -6.76 19.47 17.21
N PHE A 144 -6.36 18.89 16.09
CA PHE A 144 -7.07 17.80 15.45
C PHE A 144 -6.09 16.70 15.07
N HIS A 145 -6.24 15.55 15.73
CA HIS A 145 -5.26 14.48 15.65
C HIS A 145 -5.92 13.12 15.37
N LEU A 146 -5.18 12.26 14.70
CA LEU A 146 -5.47 10.83 14.68
C LEU A 146 -4.69 10.16 15.81
N HIS A 147 -5.41 9.49 16.70
CA HIS A 147 -4.89 8.72 17.82
C HIS A 147 -4.66 7.26 17.47
N GLU A 148 -3.82 6.59 18.25
CA GLU A 148 -3.36 5.24 17.97
C GLU A 148 -4.50 4.21 17.98
N PHE A 149 -5.40 4.27 18.96
CA PHE A 149 -6.45 3.28 19.14
C PHE A 149 -7.83 3.84 18.78
N GLY A 150 -8.66 2.98 18.19
CA GLY A 150 -10.11 3.23 18.04
C GLY A 150 -10.93 2.89 19.29
N ASP A 151 -10.28 2.76 20.45
CA ASP A 151 -10.94 2.38 21.69
C ASP A 151 -11.59 3.61 22.35
N THR A 152 -12.91 3.58 22.43
CA THR A 152 -13.73 4.61 23.08
C THR A 152 -14.43 4.11 24.35
N THR A 153 -13.99 2.98 24.92
CA THR A 153 -14.61 2.37 26.12
C THR A 153 -14.46 3.23 27.37
N ASN A 154 -13.38 4.02 27.46
CA ASN A 154 -13.17 5.03 28.51
C ASN A 154 -13.18 6.44 27.92
N GLY A 155 -14.20 6.72 27.09
CA GLY A 155 -14.30 7.96 26.34
C GLY A 155 -13.09 8.17 25.42
N CYS A 156 -12.68 9.43 25.23
CA CYS A 156 -11.57 9.74 24.35
C CYS A 156 -10.19 9.50 24.98
N ILE A 157 -10.11 9.11 26.25
CA ILE A 157 -8.83 8.82 26.93
C ILE A 157 -8.25 7.50 26.42
N SER A 158 -9.10 6.48 26.20
CA SER A 158 -8.67 5.16 25.74
C SER A 158 -8.15 5.13 24.30
N THR A 159 -8.28 6.22 23.53
CA THR A 159 -7.71 6.30 22.17
C THR A 159 -6.19 6.34 22.18
N GLY A 160 -5.54 6.52 23.34
CA GLY A 160 -4.08 6.48 23.48
C GLY A 160 -3.39 7.76 23.02
N ALA A 161 -2.12 7.67 22.64
CA ALA A 161 -1.33 8.79 22.11
C ALA A 161 -1.65 9.07 20.62
N HIS A 162 -1.01 10.08 20.03
CA HIS A 162 -1.10 10.32 18.58
C HIS A 162 -0.55 9.11 17.82
N PHE A 163 -1.12 8.83 16.65
CA PHE A 163 -0.63 7.75 15.80
C PHE A 163 0.79 8.06 15.30
N ASN A 164 1.78 7.33 15.81
CA ASN A 164 3.19 7.60 15.57
C ASN A 164 3.99 6.33 15.19
N PRO A 165 3.74 5.74 14.01
CA PRO A 165 4.43 4.53 13.57
C PRO A 165 5.94 4.71 13.37
N LYS A 166 6.39 5.96 13.13
CA LYS A 166 7.80 6.31 12.89
C LYS A 166 8.55 6.71 14.16
N LYS A 167 7.86 6.83 15.31
CA LYS A 167 8.44 7.26 16.59
C LYS A 167 9.16 8.61 16.51
N LEU A 168 8.56 9.56 15.80
CA LEU A 168 9.06 10.93 15.69
C LEU A 168 8.51 11.79 16.83
N THR A 169 9.00 13.01 16.99
CA THR A 169 8.35 14.02 17.83
C THR A 169 7.13 14.61 17.13
N HIS A 170 6.25 15.24 17.90
CA HIS A 170 5.10 15.98 17.37
C HIS A 170 5.55 17.18 16.52
N GLY A 171 4.74 17.57 15.53
CA GLY A 171 5.00 18.73 14.66
C GLY A 171 3.80 19.11 13.79
N ALA A 172 3.94 20.19 13.00
CA ALA A 172 2.89 20.63 12.07
C ALA A 172 2.70 19.64 10.90
N PRO A 173 1.54 19.58 10.23
CA PRO A 173 1.28 18.66 9.11
C PRO A 173 2.29 18.74 7.95
N GLU A 174 2.86 19.92 7.72
CA GLU A 174 3.87 20.24 6.71
C GLU A 174 5.31 19.93 7.15
N ASP A 175 5.55 19.70 8.44
CA ASP A 175 6.90 19.43 8.95
C ASP A 175 7.35 17.99 8.57
N GLU A 176 8.64 17.83 8.28
CA GLU A 176 9.22 16.51 8.01
C GLU A 176 9.24 15.62 9.26
N ILE A 177 9.49 16.25 10.43
CA ILE A 177 9.49 15.59 11.74
C ILE A 177 8.15 15.88 12.39
N ARG A 178 7.27 14.88 12.39
CA ARG A 178 5.96 14.90 13.04
C ARG A 178 5.45 13.49 13.28
N HIS A 179 4.44 13.34 14.14
CA HIS A 179 3.67 12.11 14.15
C HIS A 179 2.85 11.98 12.85
N ALA A 180 2.59 10.74 12.43
CA ALA A 180 1.74 10.51 11.27
C ALA A 180 0.31 11.01 11.50
N GLY A 181 -0.16 10.96 12.75
CA GLY A 181 -1.49 11.42 13.15
C GLY A 181 -1.62 12.92 13.43
N ASP A 182 -0.54 13.70 13.30
CA ASP A 182 -0.61 15.15 13.49
C ASP A 182 -1.23 15.80 12.24
N LEU A 183 -2.45 16.34 12.38
CA LEU A 183 -3.20 17.01 11.30
C LEU A 183 -3.40 18.51 11.56
N GLY A 184 -2.76 19.04 12.62
CA GLY A 184 -2.72 20.45 12.96
C GLY A 184 -4.03 20.96 13.54
N ASN A 185 -4.38 22.21 13.25
CA ASN A 185 -5.55 22.86 13.81
C ASN A 185 -6.74 22.91 12.83
N ILE A 186 -7.95 22.76 13.37
CA ILE A 186 -9.20 23.19 12.72
C ILE A 186 -9.72 24.48 13.37
N VAL A 187 -10.41 25.31 12.59
CA VAL A 187 -10.88 26.62 13.05
C VAL A 187 -12.40 26.59 13.24
N ALA A 188 -12.85 26.81 14.47
CA ALA A 188 -14.25 26.99 14.80
C ALA A 188 -14.66 28.47 14.66
N ASN A 189 -15.77 28.71 13.97
CA ASN A 189 -16.34 30.05 13.81
C ASN A 189 -17.06 30.54 15.07
N ALA A 190 -17.67 31.72 15.02
CA ALA A 190 -18.41 32.32 16.13
C ALA A 190 -19.60 31.47 16.62
N ASP A 191 -20.15 30.61 15.76
CA ASP A 191 -21.24 29.69 16.08
C ASP A 191 -20.73 28.34 16.62
N GLY A 192 -19.42 28.21 16.84
CA GLY A 192 -18.79 26.97 17.32
C GLY A 192 -18.75 25.85 16.27
N VAL A 193 -18.77 26.21 14.99
CA VAL A 193 -18.72 25.27 13.87
C VAL A 193 -17.35 25.33 13.19
N ALA A 194 -16.67 24.18 13.08
CA ALA A 194 -15.43 24.02 12.34
C ALA A 194 -15.65 23.13 11.11
N GLU A 195 -15.26 23.61 9.93
CA GLU A 195 -15.27 22.86 8.68
C GLU A 195 -13.91 22.95 8.01
N ALA A 196 -13.28 21.80 7.74
CA ALA A 196 -11.97 21.75 7.11
C ALA A 196 -11.84 20.58 6.13
N THR A 197 -10.99 20.78 5.11
CA THR A 197 -10.53 19.72 4.20
C THR A 197 -9.01 19.65 4.28
N ILE A 198 -8.50 18.54 4.79
CA ILE A 198 -7.07 18.28 4.99
C ILE A 198 -6.65 17.21 3.99
N VAL A 199 -5.47 17.34 3.39
CA VAL A 199 -4.91 16.34 2.48
C VAL A 199 -3.57 15.90 3.05
N ASP A 200 -3.45 14.62 3.41
CA ASP A 200 -2.30 14.10 4.15
C ASP A 200 -1.73 12.82 3.50
N ASN A 201 -0.40 12.70 3.51
CA ASN A 201 0.34 11.60 2.88
C ASN A 201 0.81 10.51 3.87
N GLN A 202 0.56 10.68 5.18
CA GLN A 202 1.03 9.81 6.25
C GLN A 202 -0.09 8.95 6.88
N ILE A 203 -1.35 9.18 6.52
CA ILE A 203 -2.53 8.44 7.04
C ILE A 203 -3.24 7.57 5.98
N PRO A 204 -2.60 6.50 5.46
CA PRO A 204 -3.20 5.67 4.42
C PRO A 204 -4.39 4.83 4.94
N LEU A 205 -5.36 4.54 4.07
CA LEU A 205 -6.52 3.66 4.37
C LEU A 205 -6.21 2.16 4.14
N TYR A 206 -4.95 1.81 3.91
CA TYR A 206 -4.50 0.43 3.71
C TYR A 206 -3.00 0.28 3.99
N GLY A 207 -2.54 -0.97 3.95
CA GLY A 207 -1.15 -1.32 4.26
C GLY A 207 -0.87 -1.37 5.77
N PRO A 208 0.40 -1.52 6.15
CA PRO A 208 0.81 -1.71 7.55
C PRO A 208 0.50 -0.50 8.43
N ASN A 209 0.55 0.72 7.86
CA ASN A 209 0.25 1.96 8.58
C ASN A 209 -1.20 2.40 8.37
N SER A 210 -2.10 1.46 8.06
CA SER A 210 -3.49 1.82 7.84
C SER A 210 -4.08 2.50 9.06
N VAL A 211 -4.83 3.58 8.82
CA VAL A 211 -5.54 4.30 9.86
C VAL A 211 -6.95 3.77 10.10
N VAL A 212 -7.36 2.73 9.35
CA VAL A 212 -8.63 2.03 9.58
C VAL A 212 -8.71 1.47 11.00
N GLY A 213 -9.78 1.78 11.72
CA GLY A 213 -9.98 1.34 13.11
C GLY A 213 -9.25 2.16 14.16
N ARG A 214 -8.65 3.30 13.77
CA ARG A 214 -8.08 4.29 14.68
C ARG A 214 -9.08 5.42 14.93
N ALA A 215 -8.82 6.28 15.93
CA ALA A 215 -9.74 7.36 16.29
C ALA A 215 -9.22 8.74 15.89
N PHE A 216 -10.08 9.57 15.31
CA PHE A 216 -9.88 11.02 15.27
C PHE A 216 -10.27 11.64 16.61
N VAL A 217 -9.55 12.67 17.02
CA VAL A 217 -9.78 13.43 18.25
C VAL A 217 -9.69 14.91 17.94
N VAL A 218 -10.69 15.67 18.40
CA VAL A 218 -10.62 17.14 18.46
C VAL A 218 -10.32 17.55 19.89
N HIS A 219 -9.35 18.44 20.03
CA HIS A 219 -8.83 18.92 21.30
C HIS A 219 -9.47 20.24 21.73
N GLU A 220 -9.33 20.57 23.00
CA GLU A 220 -9.91 21.76 23.62
C GLU A 220 -9.19 23.05 23.22
N LEU A 221 -7.86 23.00 23.08
CA LEU A 221 -7.03 24.15 22.81
C LEU A 221 -6.35 24.04 21.44
N GLU A 222 -5.73 25.14 21.04
CA GLU A 222 -4.82 25.19 19.89
C GLU A 222 -3.65 24.22 20.09
N ASP A 223 -3.34 23.49 19.03
CA ASP A 223 -2.10 22.75 18.89
C ASP A 223 -0.96 23.73 18.55
N ASP A 224 0.07 23.77 19.40
CA ASP A 224 1.26 24.61 19.25
C ASP A 224 2.27 24.12 18.20
N LEU A 225 1.97 23.01 17.53
CA LEU A 225 2.70 22.41 16.41
C LEU A 225 4.14 22.00 16.76
N GLY A 226 4.41 21.73 18.04
CA GLY A 226 5.75 21.44 18.53
C GLY A 226 6.64 22.67 18.66
N LYS A 227 6.06 23.88 18.56
CA LYS A 227 6.77 25.17 18.48
C LYS A 227 6.46 26.09 19.68
N GLY A 228 5.63 25.64 20.62
CA GLY A 228 5.17 26.44 21.76
C GLY A 228 6.13 26.50 22.95
N GLY A 229 7.15 25.64 23.00
CA GLY A 229 8.15 25.63 24.08
C GLY A 229 7.67 25.04 25.41
N HIS A 230 6.43 24.55 25.49
CA HIS A 230 5.91 23.79 26.62
C HIS A 230 6.49 22.37 26.64
N GLU A 231 6.58 21.72 27.81
CA GLU A 231 7.09 20.34 27.92
C GLU A 231 6.28 19.32 27.10
N LEU A 232 4.98 19.59 26.92
CA LEU A 232 4.07 18.78 26.11
C LEU A 232 4.06 19.15 24.62
N SER A 233 4.76 20.23 24.22
CA SER A 233 4.76 20.72 22.84
C SER A 233 5.24 19.63 21.87
N LEU A 234 6.39 19.01 22.15
CA LEU A 234 6.95 17.94 21.31
C LEU A 234 6.23 16.58 21.42
N THR A 235 5.16 16.47 22.21
CA THR A 235 4.41 15.21 22.40
C THR A 235 2.95 15.30 21.98
N THR A 236 2.23 16.37 22.34
CA THR A 236 0.80 16.51 22.08
C THR A 236 0.44 17.90 21.54
N GLY A 237 1.43 18.71 21.18
CA GLY A 237 1.18 20.09 20.77
C GLY A 237 0.60 20.97 21.87
N ASN A 238 0.65 20.51 23.13
CA ASN A 238 -0.01 21.16 24.27
C ASN A 238 -1.51 21.50 24.06
N ALA A 239 -2.22 20.74 23.22
CA ALA A 239 -3.60 21.06 22.82
C ALA A 239 -4.69 20.83 23.91
N GLY A 240 -4.31 20.48 25.13
CA GLY A 240 -5.25 20.32 26.25
C GLY A 240 -6.18 19.10 26.13
N GLY A 241 -7.41 19.25 26.66
CA GLY A 241 -8.39 18.18 26.79
C GLY A 241 -8.86 17.57 25.46
N ARG A 242 -9.48 16.39 25.52
CA ARG A 242 -10.05 15.68 24.36
C ARG A 242 -11.57 15.88 24.35
N LEU A 243 -12.06 16.76 23.48
CA LEU A 243 -13.47 17.17 23.48
C LEU A 243 -14.38 16.10 22.87
N ALA A 244 -13.99 15.56 21.72
CA ALA A 244 -14.74 14.50 21.03
C ALA A 244 -13.81 13.58 20.24
N CYS A 245 -14.24 12.35 20.06
CA CYS A 245 -13.49 11.34 19.32
C CYS A 245 -14.39 10.42 18.51
N ALA A 246 -13.82 9.84 17.46
CA ALA A 246 -14.52 8.96 16.55
C ALA A 246 -13.56 7.92 16.00
N TRP A 247 -13.91 6.65 16.14
CA TRP A 247 -13.34 5.64 15.25
C TRP A 247 -14.26 5.47 14.03
N HIS A 248 -13.67 5.24 12.87
CA HIS A 248 -14.44 4.99 11.63
C HIS A 248 -14.70 3.52 11.41
N GLU A 249 -15.96 3.24 11.09
CA GLU A 249 -16.37 1.95 10.55
C GLU A 249 -16.26 1.96 9.01
N TRP A 250 -15.88 0.83 8.43
CA TRP A 250 -15.84 0.68 6.98
C TRP A 250 -17.25 0.72 6.40
N ARG A 251 -17.50 1.65 5.47
CA ARG A 251 -18.60 1.51 4.50
C ARG A 251 -18.01 1.21 3.13
N LYS A 252 -18.25 0.00 2.60
CA LYS A 252 -17.95 -0.32 1.20
C LYS A 252 -18.73 0.62 0.30
N THR A 253 -18.09 1.67 -0.21
CA THR A 253 -18.59 2.42 -1.36
C THR A 253 -18.49 1.54 -2.59
N ARG A 254 -19.56 0.80 -2.92
CA ARG A 254 -19.71 0.24 -4.26
C ARG A 254 -19.80 1.43 -5.21
N ARG A 255 -18.78 1.67 -6.05
CA ARG A 255 -19.00 2.47 -7.26
C ARG A 255 -20.09 1.73 -8.05
N LYS A 256 -21.24 2.36 -8.30
CA LYS A 256 -22.09 1.95 -9.42
C LYS A 256 -21.17 2.03 -10.63
N ALA A 257 -20.83 0.87 -11.19
CA ALA A 257 -20.25 0.85 -12.52
C ALA A 257 -21.27 1.57 -13.40
N THR A 258 -20.94 2.76 -13.87
CA THR A 258 -21.65 3.38 -14.99
C THR A 258 -21.42 2.46 -16.18
N GLY A 259 -22.34 1.51 -16.36
CA GLY A 259 -22.46 0.77 -17.59
C GLY A 259 -22.74 1.78 -18.68
N ILE A 260 -21.80 1.89 -19.62
CA ILE A 260 -22.09 2.45 -20.94
C ILE A 260 -23.05 1.44 -21.56
N VAL A 261 -24.31 1.86 -21.71
CA VAL A 261 -25.33 1.16 -22.51
C VAL A 261 -25.05 1.47 -23.98
#